data_AF-A0A660QZ63-F1
#
_entry.id   AF-A0A660QZ63-F1
#
_cell.length_a   1.000
_cell.length_b   1.000
_cell.length_c   1.000
_cell.angle_alpha   90.00
_cell.angle_beta   90.00
_cell.angle_gamma   90.00
#
_symmetry.space_group_name_H-M   'P 1'
#
loop_
_entity.id
_entity.type
_entity.pdbx_description
1 polymer ?
#
loop_
_entity_poly.entity_id
_entity_poly.type
_entity_poly.pdbx_seq_one_letter_code
_entity_poly.pdbx_strand_id
1 'polypeptide(L)'
;IAGYTLIKDELVRILDGLPPTTLFNIAVFDVRNTFTLFPGMVPANNANVGKVGTWLDPLNQVKSGMKADQFGPKTLGSGGHRVSEDFKTGKIKKNKSWYTPCAEAMKQQADAVFLLTSIYGWQRDGGKRIPMSESVQRKWDESYQKALKLLDEDNRERLAKGEGPRVIDRKSEWEMNKAYFPDIEFPRHTEEYWYTPRNFKEAFATIRKKYAPAATQATSGIVKKNRKNGFALNVVQFMPDKDAGEFQHRYDRSIPKYQALVNRLDGDHRTIKGMEGIKSSVGH
;
A
#
# COMPACT_ATOMS: atom_id res chain seq x y z
N ILE A 1 12.74 18.47 -2.03
CA ILE A 1 12.08 17.64 -0.99
C ILE A 1 11.21 16.61 -1.71
N ALA A 2 11.43 15.31 -1.48
CA ALA A 2 10.62 14.26 -2.09
C ALA A 2 9.21 14.24 -1.48
N GLY A 3 8.16 14.00 -2.26
CA GLY A 3 6.77 13.97 -1.76
C GLY A 3 6.53 12.96 -0.66
N TYR A 4 7.32 11.89 -0.65
CA TYR A 4 7.29 10.91 0.41
C TYR A 4 7.71 11.49 1.79
N THR A 5 8.68 12.40 1.83
CA THR A 5 9.08 13.10 3.07
C THR A 5 7.93 13.95 3.60
N LEU A 6 7.27 14.73 2.73
CA LEU A 6 6.11 15.55 3.13
C LEU A 6 4.96 14.70 3.69
N ILE A 7 4.68 13.55 3.07
CA ILE A 7 3.64 12.63 3.56
C ILE A 7 4.01 12.06 4.94
N LYS A 8 5.28 11.73 5.19
CA LYS A 8 5.74 11.27 6.51
C LYS A 8 5.57 12.33 7.58
N ASP A 9 6.05 13.55 7.30
CA ASP A 9 6.02 14.65 8.25
C ASP A 9 4.57 15.01 8.61
N GLU A 10 3.68 15.01 7.62
CA GLU A 10 2.26 15.26 7.85
C GLU A 10 1.57 14.13 8.62
N LEU A 11 1.91 12.86 8.35
CA LEU A 11 1.39 11.76 9.15
C LEU A 11 1.78 11.91 10.62
N VAL A 12 3.03 12.30 10.91
CA VAL A 12 3.47 12.55 12.29
C VAL A 12 2.70 13.72 12.88
N ARG A 13 2.51 14.82 12.13
CA ARG A 13 1.76 15.99 12.60
C ARG A 13 0.29 15.69 12.88
N ILE A 14 -0.38 14.94 12.00
CA ILE A 14 -1.77 14.53 12.22
C ILE A 14 -1.89 13.71 13.51
N LEU A 15 -0.94 12.79 13.75
CA LEU A 15 -0.91 11.97 14.96
C LEU A 15 -0.63 12.81 16.22
N ASP A 16 0.23 13.82 16.12
CA ASP A 16 0.54 14.76 17.20
C ASP A 16 -0.67 15.63 17.59
N GLY A 17 -1.53 15.95 16.60
CA GLY A 17 -2.77 16.68 16.82
C GLY A 17 -3.93 15.85 17.39
N LEU A 18 -3.79 14.53 17.52
CA LEU A 18 -4.85 13.70 18.09
C LEU A 18 -4.91 13.84 19.62
N PRO A 19 -6.10 13.80 20.24
CA PRO A 19 -6.21 13.74 21.69
C PRO A 19 -5.43 12.55 22.25
N PRO A 20 -4.70 12.68 23.38
CA PRO A 20 -3.89 11.59 23.94
C PRO A 20 -4.68 10.33 24.32
N THR A 21 -6.00 10.44 24.50
CA THR A 21 -6.92 9.32 24.75
C THR A 21 -7.29 8.54 23.49
N THR A 22 -7.02 9.09 22.30
CA THR A 22 -7.23 8.42 21.02
C THR A 22 -6.23 7.29 20.87
N LEU A 23 -6.72 6.08 20.59
CA LEU A 23 -5.88 4.94 20.26
C LEU A 23 -5.58 4.93 18.76
N PHE A 24 -4.33 4.65 18.40
CA PHE A 24 -3.89 4.60 17.02
C PHE A 24 -2.84 3.49 16.80
N ASN A 25 -2.66 3.11 15.54
CA ASN A 25 -1.49 2.38 15.07
C ASN A 25 -1.17 2.85 13.65
N ILE A 26 0.03 2.57 13.16
CA ILE A 26 0.47 2.91 11.82
C ILE A 26 1.03 1.68 11.13
N ALA A 27 0.74 1.55 9.83
CA ALA A 27 1.27 0.50 8.99
C ALA A 27 1.91 1.06 7.73
N VAL A 28 3.03 0.47 7.31
CA VAL A 28 3.66 0.70 6.02
C VAL A 28 3.64 -0.61 5.24
N PHE A 29 3.26 -0.55 3.97
CA PHE A 29 3.11 -1.73 3.14
C PHE A 29 3.74 -1.56 1.76
N ASP A 30 4.10 -2.70 1.17
CA ASP A 30 4.35 -2.86 -0.26
C ASP A 30 3.40 -3.94 -0.82
N VAL A 31 3.65 -4.43 -2.04
CA VAL A 31 2.81 -5.48 -2.65
C VAL A 31 2.74 -6.75 -1.81
N ARG A 32 3.81 -7.13 -1.11
CA ARG A 32 3.99 -8.42 -0.43
C ARG A 32 4.16 -8.30 1.09
N ASN A 33 4.60 -7.15 1.57
CA ASN A 33 4.96 -6.96 2.96
C ASN A 33 4.10 -5.88 3.60
N THR A 34 3.82 -6.05 4.88
CA THR A 34 3.17 -5.06 5.72
C THR A 34 3.86 -5.09 7.07
N PHE A 35 4.17 -3.91 7.58
CA PHE A 35 4.77 -3.72 8.89
C PHE A 35 3.92 -2.74 9.68
N THR A 36 3.64 -3.05 10.94
CA THR A 36 3.05 -2.11 11.90
C THR A 36 4.14 -1.63 12.86
N LEU A 37 4.01 -0.42 13.40
CA LEU A 37 4.93 0.02 14.46
C LEU A 37 4.62 -0.67 15.78
N PHE A 38 3.33 -0.72 16.14
CA PHE A 38 2.91 -1.29 17.41
C PHE A 38 2.23 -2.66 17.20
N PRO A 39 2.32 -3.58 18.17
CA PRO A 39 1.61 -4.87 18.13
C PRO A 39 0.09 -4.73 18.27
N GLY A 40 -0.39 -3.58 18.75
CA GLY A 40 -1.80 -3.20 18.85
C GLY A 40 -1.94 -1.69 18.91
N MET A 41 -3.17 -1.18 18.99
CA MET A 41 -3.38 0.27 19.08
C MET A 41 -2.87 0.83 20.41
N VAL A 42 -2.19 1.96 20.37
CA VAL A 42 -1.61 2.65 21.53
C VAL A 42 -2.16 4.08 21.64
N PRO A 43 -2.13 4.70 22.83
CA PRO A 43 -2.56 6.09 23.00
C PRO A 43 -1.68 7.07 22.19
N ALA A 44 -2.30 8.09 21.60
CA ALA A 44 -1.65 9.19 20.86
C ALA A 44 -0.94 10.20 21.77
N ASN A 45 -0.10 9.72 22.70
CA ASN A 45 0.74 10.57 23.52
C ASN A 45 2.07 10.90 22.81
N ASN A 46 2.74 11.96 23.26
CA ASN A 46 3.98 12.46 22.65
C ASN A 46 5.07 11.38 22.54
N ALA A 47 5.15 10.45 23.49
CA ALA A 47 6.14 9.36 23.45
C ALA A 47 5.86 8.37 22.30
N ASN A 48 4.60 7.99 22.10
CA ASN A 48 4.21 7.08 21.02
C ASN A 48 4.26 7.77 19.65
N VAL A 49 3.85 9.04 19.56
CA VAL A 49 4.00 9.85 18.34
C VAL A 49 5.48 10.04 17.97
N GLY A 50 6.34 10.32 18.96
CA GLY A 50 7.78 10.40 18.76
C GLY A 50 8.38 9.10 18.21
N LYS A 51 7.92 7.93 18.68
CA LYS A 51 8.32 6.63 18.11
C LYS A 51 7.92 6.50 16.63
N VAL A 52 6.77 7.02 16.23
CA VAL A 52 6.34 7.03 14.81
C VAL A 52 7.31 7.85 13.98
N GLY A 53 7.68 9.05 14.44
CA GLY A 53 8.65 9.91 13.77
C GLY A 53 9.98 9.18 13.55
N THR A 54 10.58 8.63 14.61
CA THR A 54 11.83 7.87 14.53
C THR A 54 11.72 6.64 13.62
N TRP A 55 10.58 5.97 13.60
CA TRP A 55 10.36 4.77 12.78
C TRP A 55 10.23 5.08 11.28
N LEU A 56 9.54 6.18 10.95
CA LEU A 56 9.33 6.60 9.57
C LEU A 56 10.51 7.39 8.98
N ASP A 57 11.30 8.08 9.80
CA ASP A 57 12.41 8.94 9.35
C ASP A 57 13.32 8.27 8.31
N PRO A 58 13.87 7.07 8.52
CA PRO A 58 14.78 6.44 7.55
C PRO A 58 14.08 5.88 6.30
N LEU A 59 12.75 5.76 6.29
CA LEU A 59 12.02 5.14 5.20
C LEU A 59 12.24 5.91 3.89
N ASN A 60 12.74 5.20 2.87
CA ASN A 60 13.11 5.70 1.55
C ASN A 60 14.08 6.90 1.56
N GLN A 61 14.86 7.10 2.63
CA GLN A 61 15.86 8.15 2.68
C GLN A 61 16.98 7.85 1.67
N VAL A 62 17.14 8.72 0.67
CA VAL A 62 18.18 8.56 -0.35
C VAL A 62 19.55 8.85 0.28
N LYS A 63 20.49 7.91 0.10
CA LYS A 63 21.88 8.04 0.57
C LYS A 63 22.83 7.73 -0.58
N SER A 64 24.04 8.29 -0.51
CA SER A 64 25.09 7.97 -1.48
C SER A 64 25.39 6.46 -1.46
N GLY A 65 25.50 5.84 -2.63
CA GLY A 65 25.76 4.40 -2.76
C GLY A 65 24.57 3.47 -2.47
N MET A 66 23.35 3.99 -2.35
CA MET A 66 22.14 3.21 -2.08
C MET A 66 21.81 2.25 -3.23
N LYS A 67 21.57 0.98 -2.90
CA LYS A 67 21.25 -0.08 -3.86
C LYS A 67 19.75 -0.12 -4.19
N ALA A 68 19.39 -0.69 -5.34
CA ALA A 68 17.99 -0.85 -5.76
C ALA A 68 17.16 -1.71 -4.79
N ASP A 69 17.81 -2.58 -4.03
CA ASP A 69 17.20 -3.39 -2.98
C ASP A 69 17.20 -2.70 -1.61
N GLN A 70 17.46 -1.40 -1.53
CA GLN A 70 17.40 -0.64 -0.29
C GLN A 70 16.23 0.35 -0.29
N PHE A 71 15.05 -0.03 -0.81
CA PHE A 71 13.83 0.82 -0.85
C PHE A 71 12.60 0.12 -0.30
N GLY A 72 11.57 0.89 0.06
CA GLY A 72 10.30 0.39 0.59
C GLY A 72 10.38 0.01 2.06
N PRO A 73 9.43 -0.78 2.58
CA PRO A 73 9.28 -1.05 4.01
C PRO A 73 10.54 -1.59 4.72
N LYS A 74 11.47 -2.22 3.99
CA LYS A 74 12.76 -2.68 4.55
C LYS A 74 13.71 -1.56 4.99
N THR A 75 13.41 -0.29 4.67
CA THR A 75 14.17 0.88 5.12
C THR A 75 13.59 1.56 6.35
N LEU A 76 12.52 1.00 6.92
CA LEU A 76 11.94 1.45 8.18
C LEU A 76 12.97 1.39 9.32
N GLY A 77 12.79 2.26 10.31
CA GLY A 77 13.55 2.22 11.55
C GLY A 77 13.28 0.94 12.35
N SER A 78 14.11 0.70 13.37
CA SER A 78 13.92 -0.43 14.28
C SER A 78 12.61 -0.31 15.08
N GLY A 79 12.07 -1.45 15.52
CA GLY A 79 10.93 -1.53 16.43
C GLY A 79 9.59 -1.88 15.78
N GLY A 80 9.51 -1.86 14.44
CA GLY A 80 8.32 -2.34 13.72
C GLY A 80 8.19 -3.87 13.71
N HIS A 81 6.96 -4.34 13.54
CA HIS A 81 6.60 -5.75 13.47
C HIS A 81 6.05 -6.09 12.09
N ARG A 82 6.54 -7.18 11.49
CA ARG A 82 5.97 -7.69 10.25
C ARG A 82 4.61 -8.34 10.54
N VAL A 83 3.60 -7.96 9.77
CA VAL A 83 2.29 -8.62 9.80
C VAL A 83 2.40 -9.93 9.02
N SER A 84 2.30 -11.06 9.74
CA SER A 84 2.36 -12.41 9.17
C SER A 84 1.03 -13.17 9.22
N GLU A 85 0.00 -12.57 9.80
CA GLU A 85 -1.33 -13.16 9.95
C GLU A 85 -1.95 -13.50 8.58
N ASP A 86 -2.64 -14.65 8.49
CA ASP A 86 -3.43 -15.00 7.31
C ASP A 86 -4.83 -14.40 7.42
N PHE A 87 -5.13 -13.46 6.51
CA PHE A 87 -6.38 -12.72 6.49
C PHE A 87 -7.30 -13.20 5.36
N LYS A 88 -6.93 -14.27 4.67
CA LYS A 88 -7.79 -14.87 3.64
C LYS A 88 -9.13 -15.27 4.26
N THR A 89 -10.20 -14.74 3.70
CA THR A 89 -11.56 -15.08 4.11
C THR A 89 -12.56 -14.77 2.99
N GLY A 90 -13.67 -15.49 2.98
CA GLY A 90 -14.68 -15.40 1.93
C GLY A 90 -14.06 -15.60 0.53
N LYS A 91 -14.24 -14.61 -0.35
CA LYS A 91 -13.68 -14.60 -1.71
C LYS A 91 -12.23 -14.09 -1.78
N ILE A 92 -11.70 -13.46 -0.73
CA ILE A 92 -10.32 -12.96 -0.73
C ILE A 92 -9.37 -14.10 -0.42
N LYS A 93 -8.52 -14.47 -1.39
CA LYS A 93 -7.57 -15.60 -1.28
C LYS A 93 -6.10 -15.17 -1.20
N LYS A 94 -5.81 -13.87 -1.18
CA LYS A 94 -4.44 -13.34 -1.14
C LYS A 94 -4.32 -12.15 -0.19
N ASN A 95 -3.32 -12.20 0.70
CA ASN A 95 -2.87 -11.06 1.51
C ASN A 95 -1.85 -10.25 0.70
N LYS A 96 -2.26 -9.10 0.17
CA LYS A 96 -1.38 -8.27 -0.68
C LYS A 96 -1.76 -6.80 -0.66
N SER A 97 -0.74 -5.96 -0.85
CA SER A 97 -0.91 -4.51 -0.99
C SER A 97 -1.74 -3.93 0.16
N TRP A 98 -2.56 -2.91 -0.12
CA TRP A 98 -3.37 -2.20 0.87
C TRP A 98 -4.39 -3.06 1.62
N TYR A 99 -4.73 -4.26 1.14
CA TYR A 99 -5.70 -5.12 1.83
C TYR A 99 -5.18 -5.59 3.18
N THR A 100 -3.92 -6.05 3.24
CA THR A 100 -3.30 -6.60 4.46
C THR A 100 -3.31 -5.61 5.63
N PRO A 101 -2.82 -4.35 5.50
CA PRO A 101 -2.86 -3.40 6.60
C PRO A 101 -4.29 -3.03 7.00
N CYS A 102 -5.24 -2.94 6.06
CA CYS A 102 -6.65 -2.70 6.41
C CYS A 102 -7.27 -3.88 7.17
N ALA A 103 -6.92 -5.12 6.81
CA ALA A 103 -7.33 -6.32 7.52
C ALA A 103 -6.73 -6.39 8.95
N GLU A 104 -5.46 -6.02 9.10
CA GLU A 104 -4.82 -5.89 10.40
C GLU A 104 -5.52 -4.83 11.27
N ALA A 105 -5.93 -3.69 10.70
CA ALA A 105 -6.72 -2.70 11.43
C ALA A 105 -8.07 -3.24 11.90
N MET A 106 -8.71 -4.14 11.12
CA MET A 106 -9.94 -4.81 11.55
C MET A 106 -9.70 -5.77 12.70
N LYS A 107 -8.59 -6.52 12.68
CA LYS A 107 -8.17 -7.36 13.82
C LYS A 107 -7.98 -6.51 15.08
N GLN A 108 -7.37 -5.34 14.95
CA GLN A 108 -7.16 -4.39 16.05
C GLN A 108 -8.43 -3.60 16.45
N GLN A 109 -9.59 -3.89 15.86
CA GLN A 109 -10.86 -3.22 16.15
C GLN A 109 -10.88 -1.70 15.87
N ALA A 110 -10.03 -1.20 14.97
CA ALA A 110 -9.97 0.22 14.65
C ALA A 110 -11.32 0.77 14.15
N ASP A 111 -11.80 1.88 14.72
CA ASP A 111 -13.08 2.47 14.31
C ASP A 111 -12.98 3.25 13.00
N ALA A 112 -11.77 3.68 12.62
CA ALA A 112 -11.49 4.35 11.36
C ALA A 112 -10.12 3.92 10.83
N VAL A 113 -10.03 3.75 9.50
CA VAL A 113 -8.79 3.45 8.79
C VAL A 113 -8.55 4.54 7.76
N PHE A 114 -7.37 5.15 7.78
CA PHE A 114 -6.93 6.11 6.78
C PHE A 114 -5.88 5.44 5.89
N LEU A 115 -6.26 5.09 4.67
CA LEU A 115 -5.40 4.44 3.68
C LEU A 115 -4.80 5.49 2.74
N LEU A 116 -3.48 5.65 2.85
CA LEU A 116 -2.67 6.46 1.95
C LEU A 116 -2.07 5.56 0.87
N THR A 117 -2.43 5.75 -0.39
CA THR A 117 -2.07 4.83 -1.49
C THR A 117 -2.05 5.55 -2.84
N SER A 118 -1.57 4.90 -3.90
CA SER A 118 -1.55 5.46 -5.27
C SER A 118 -2.55 4.78 -6.20
N ILE A 119 -2.59 3.45 -6.18
CA ILE A 119 -3.42 2.63 -7.06
C ILE A 119 -4.12 1.51 -6.28
N TYR A 120 -5.30 1.11 -6.76
CA TYR A 120 -6.07 -0.02 -6.24
C TYR A 120 -5.29 -1.34 -6.37
N GLY A 121 -4.42 -1.42 -7.38
CA GLY A 121 -3.56 -2.56 -7.61
C GLY A 121 -4.29 -3.81 -8.11
N TRP A 122 -3.53 -4.89 -8.20
CA TRP A 122 -3.98 -6.16 -8.77
C TRP A 122 -4.75 -7.00 -7.76
N GLN A 123 -5.91 -6.52 -7.31
CA GLN A 123 -6.77 -7.19 -6.33
C GLN A 123 -7.64 -8.27 -6.98
N ARG A 124 -7.06 -9.45 -7.18
CA ARG A 124 -7.67 -10.58 -7.89
C ARG A 124 -7.06 -11.93 -7.51
N ASP A 125 -7.75 -13.00 -7.87
CA ASP A 125 -7.15 -14.32 -7.98
C ASP A 125 -6.11 -14.36 -9.11
N GLY A 126 -5.19 -15.32 -9.05
CA GLY A 126 -4.23 -15.52 -10.15
C GLY A 126 -4.89 -16.36 -11.23
N GLY A 127 -4.79 -15.93 -12.49
CA GLY A 127 -5.04 -16.83 -13.62
C GLY A 127 -3.88 -17.81 -13.79
N LYS A 128 -4.14 -18.94 -14.45
CA LYS A 128 -3.09 -19.85 -14.90
C LYS A 128 -2.43 -19.25 -16.14
N ARG A 129 -1.11 -19.26 -16.22
CA ARG A 129 -0.37 -18.87 -17.43
C ARG A 129 -0.79 -19.79 -18.57
N ILE A 130 -1.20 -19.20 -19.69
CA ILE A 130 -1.46 -19.91 -20.93
C ILE A 130 -0.09 -20.11 -21.60
N PRO A 131 0.28 -21.36 -21.96
CA PRO A 131 1.55 -21.61 -22.63
C PRO A 131 1.68 -20.78 -23.91
N MET A 132 2.87 -20.23 -24.13
CA MET A 132 3.23 -19.55 -25.37
C MET A 132 3.89 -20.54 -26.33
N SER A 133 3.97 -20.21 -27.62
CA SER A 133 4.80 -20.97 -28.55
C SER A 133 6.28 -20.90 -28.14
N GLU A 134 7.08 -21.91 -28.48
CA GLU A 134 8.50 -21.97 -28.11
C GLU A 134 9.29 -20.74 -28.59
N SER A 135 9.00 -20.26 -29.80
CA SER A 135 9.64 -19.07 -30.37
C SER A 135 9.34 -17.80 -29.56
N VAL A 136 8.08 -17.64 -29.13
CA VAL A 136 7.67 -16.49 -28.30
C VAL A 136 8.25 -16.60 -26.90
N GLN A 137 8.25 -17.80 -26.32
CA GLN A 137 8.86 -18.07 -25.01
C GLN A 137 10.35 -17.75 -25.01
N ARG A 138 11.09 -18.16 -26.04
CA ARG A 138 12.52 -17.84 -26.16
C ARG A 138 12.77 -16.33 -26.23
N LYS A 139 12.01 -15.60 -27.06
CA LYS A 139 12.12 -14.13 -27.14
C LYS A 139 11.81 -13.46 -25.80
N TRP A 140 10.79 -13.95 -25.10
CA TRP A 140 10.41 -13.48 -23.77
C TRP A 140 11.55 -13.61 -22.76
N ASP A 141 12.21 -14.77 -22.74
CA ASP A 141 13.32 -15.06 -21.82
C ASP A 141 14.58 -14.25 -22.18
N GLU A 142 14.89 -14.11 -23.47
CA GLU A 142 15.98 -13.27 -23.97
C GLU A 142 15.79 -11.79 -23.61
N SER A 143 14.59 -11.25 -23.82
CA SER A 143 14.24 -9.89 -23.42
C SER A 143 14.37 -9.68 -21.92
N TYR A 144 14.01 -10.68 -21.11
CA TYR A 144 14.14 -10.57 -19.66
C TYR A 144 15.60 -10.47 -19.23
N GLN A 145 16.49 -11.28 -19.81
CA GLN A 145 17.93 -11.19 -19.54
C GLN A 145 18.51 -9.84 -19.99
N LYS A 146 18.04 -9.30 -21.12
CA LYS A 146 18.45 -7.97 -21.59
C LYS A 146 17.92 -6.85 -20.67
N ALA A 147 16.68 -6.97 -20.20
CA ALA A 147 16.05 -6.02 -19.30
C ALA A 147 16.80 -5.91 -17.96
N LEU A 148 17.32 -7.03 -17.43
CA LEU A 148 18.15 -7.03 -16.22
C LEU A 148 19.40 -6.16 -16.39
N LYS A 149 20.08 -6.27 -17.54
CA LYS A 149 21.27 -5.45 -17.85
C LYS A 149 20.93 -3.97 -18.03
N LEU A 150 19.82 -3.67 -18.70
CA LEU A 150 19.35 -2.29 -18.89
C LEU A 150 18.99 -1.63 -17.56
N LEU A 151 18.38 -2.37 -16.62
CA LEU A 151 18.12 -1.86 -15.27
C LEU A 151 19.39 -1.55 -14.49
N ASP A 152 20.43 -2.36 -14.64
CA ASP A 152 21.72 -2.11 -13.99
C ASP A 152 22.38 -0.85 -14.57
N GLU A 153 22.30 -0.66 -15.88
CA GLU A 153 22.78 0.55 -16.56
C GLU A 153 22.00 1.80 -16.14
N ASP A 154 20.66 1.76 -16.20
CA ASP A 154 19.79 2.85 -15.74
C ASP A 154 20.15 3.26 -14.31
N ASN A 155 20.31 2.29 -13.41
CA ASN A 155 20.62 2.57 -12.01
C ASN A 155 22.02 3.15 -11.81
N ARG A 156 23.01 2.72 -12.60
CA ARG A 156 24.34 3.32 -12.61
C ARG A 156 24.29 4.80 -13.01
N GLU A 157 23.57 5.12 -14.08
CA GLU A 157 23.40 6.50 -14.53
C GLU A 157 22.64 7.37 -13.51
N ARG A 158 21.57 6.83 -12.91
CA ARG A 158 20.78 7.54 -11.89
C ARG A 158 21.63 7.87 -10.67
N LEU A 159 22.42 6.91 -10.18
CA LEU A 159 23.34 7.13 -9.07
C LEU A 159 24.41 8.17 -9.39
N ALA A 160 24.96 8.16 -10.61
CA ALA A 160 25.92 9.17 -11.06
C ALA A 160 25.30 10.60 -11.08
N LYS A 161 23.98 10.71 -11.26
CA LYS A 161 23.21 11.97 -11.20
C LYS A 161 22.75 12.33 -9.77
N GLY A 162 23.08 11.53 -8.76
CA GLY A 162 22.60 11.70 -7.39
C GLY A 162 21.11 11.37 -7.21
N GLU A 163 20.49 10.69 -8.19
CA GLU A 163 19.12 10.24 -8.12
C GLU A 163 19.03 8.87 -7.43
N GLY A 164 17.89 8.59 -6.79
CA GLY A 164 17.60 7.24 -6.29
C GLY A 164 17.46 6.23 -7.45
N PRO A 165 17.89 4.98 -7.28
CA PRO A 165 17.74 3.94 -8.30
C PRO A 165 16.27 3.67 -8.63
N ARG A 166 16.03 3.25 -9.86
CA ARG A 166 14.79 2.65 -10.33
C ARG A 166 14.62 1.28 -9.68
N VAL A 167 13.48 1.09 -9.02
CA VAL A 167 13.15 -0.14 -8.29
C VAL A 167 12.12 -0.93 -9.08
N ILE A 168 12.57 -2.03 -9.70
CA ILE A 168 11.72 -3.00 -10.41
C ILE A 168 11.99 -4.38 -9.78
N ASP A 169 10.96 -5.21 -9.58
CA ASP A 169 11.14 -6.56 -9.05
C ASP A 169 11.95 -7.40 -10.06
N ARG A 170 13.25 -7.56 -9.81
CA ARG A 170 14.15 -8.34 -10.68
C ARG A 170 13.71 -9.78 -10.84
N LYS A 171 12.87 -10.33 -9.94
CA LYS A 171 12.34 -11.69 -10.06
C LYS A 171 11.06 -11.76 -10.91
N SER A 172 10.54 -10.62 -11.33
CA SER A 172 9.34 -10.52 -12.15
C SER A 172 9.73 -10.29 -13.61
N GLU A 173 9.81 -11.37 -14.39
CA GLU A 173 9.99 -11.32 -15.85
C GLU A 173 9.01 -10.34 -16.49
N TRP A 174 7.76 -10.34 -16.00
CA TRP A 174 6.71 -9.47 -16.50
C TRP A 174 7.01 -7.99 -16.28
N GLU A 175 7.43 -7.58 -15.08
CA GLU A 175 7.73 -6.18 -14.81
C GLU A 175 8.99 -5.72 -15.55
N MET A 176 10.00 -6.58 -15.62
CA MET A 176 11.24 -6.31 -16.34
C MET A 176 11.01 -6.14 -17.84
N ASN A 177 10.32 -7.10 -18.49
CA ASN A 177 10.01 -7.00 -19.91
C ASN A 177 9.09 -5.82 -20.20
N LYS A 178 8.08 -5.57 -19.36
CA LYS A 178 7.22 -4.39 -19.55
C LYS A 178 7.99 -3.07 -19.50
N ALA A 179 8.96 -2.95 -18.61
CA ALA A 179 9.68 -1.70 -18.43
C ALA A 179 10.64 -1.36 -19.59
N TYR A 180 11.20 -2.37 -20.27
CA TYR A 180 12.25 -2.18 -21.29
C TYR A 180 11.88 -2.66 -22.70
N PHE A 181 10.85 -3.50 -22.81
CA PHE A 181 10.37 -4.11 -24.06
C PHE A 181 8.83 -4.10 -24.08
N PRO A 182 8.18 -2.92 -24.08
CA PRO A 182 6.72 -2.81 -23.96
C PRO A 182 5.96 -3.47 -25.13
N ASP A 183 6.61 -3.66 -26.27
CA ASP A 183 6.00 -4.22 -27.49
C ASP A 183 6.16 -5.75 -27.61
N ILE A 184 6.80 -6.42 -26.63
CA ILE A 184 6.93 -7.88 -26.65
C ILE A 184 5.57 -8.56 -26.45
N GLU A 185 5.39 -9.76 -27.00
CA GLU A 185 4.23 -10.57 -26.67
C GLU A 185 4.27 -11.01 -25.20
N PHE A 186 3.27 -10.58 -24.42
CA PHE A 186 3.16 -10.91 -23.01
C PHE A 186 2.45 -12.26 -22.79
N PRO A 187 2.88 -13.06 -21.81
CA PRO A 187 2.19 -14.27 -21.40
C PRO A 187 0.73 -13.98 -21.04
N ARG A 188 -0.17 -14.67 -21.74
CA ARG A 188 -1.61 -14.60 -21.45
C ARG A 188 -1.93 -15.45 -20.23
N HIS A 189 -3.02 -15.11 -19.55
CA HIS A 189 -3.50 -15.83 -18.38
C HIS A 189 -4.97 -16.18 -18.60
N THR A 190 -5.43 -17.29 -18.00
CA THR A 190 -6.87 -17.62 -17.96
C THR A 190 -7.65 -16.52 -17.26
N GLU A 191 -8.96 -16.46 -17.49
CA GLU A 191 -9.82 -15.46 -16.84
C GLU A 191 -9.62 -15.43 -15.32
N GLU A 192 -9.61 -14.22 -14.78
CA GLU A 192 -9.23 -13.96 -13.40
C GLU A 192 -10.39 -13.34 -12.66
N TYR A 193 -10.73 -13.88 -11.50
CA TYR A 193 -11.73 -13.26 -10.65
C TYR A 193 -11.13 -12.03 -9.96
N TRP A 194 -11.63 -10.84 -10.32
CA TRP A 194 -11.28 -9.59 -9.66
C TRP A 194 -12.12 -9.38 -8.41
N TYR A 195 -11.45 -9.14 -7.28
CA TYR A 195 -12.13 -8.89 -6.02
C TYR A 195 -12.90 -7.57 -6.09
N THR A 196 -14.18 -7.66 -5.79
CA THR A 196 -15.10 -6.51 -5.79
C THR A 196 -15.06 -5.78 -4.46
N PRO A 197 -15.47 -4.50 -4.42
CA PRO A 197 -15.68 -3.77 -3.18
C PRO A 197 -16.56 -4.50 -2.15
N ARG A 198 -17.54 -5.28 -2.62
CA ARG A 198 -18.38 -6.12 -1.75
C ARG A 198 -17.58 -7.23 -1.07
N ASN A 199 -16.67 -7.89 -1.79
CA ASN A 199 -15.83 -8.94 -1.21
C ASN A 199 -14.93 -8.38 -0.09
N PHE A 200 -14.38 -7.17 -0.27
CA PHE A 200 -13.58 -6.51 0.77
C PHE A 200 -14.40 -6.16 2.00
N LYS A 201 -15.59 -5.60 1.82
CA LYS A 201 -16.51 -5.33 2.93
C LYS A 201 -16.82 -6.58 3.75
N GLU A 202 -17.21 -7.66 3.07
CA GLU A 202 -17.53 -8.94 3.72
C GLU A 202 -16.31 -9.51 4.46
N ALA A 203 -15.12 -9.43 3.86
CA ALA A 203 -13.88 -9.87 4.48
C ALA A 203 -13.55 -9.06 5.74
N PHE A 204 -13.62 -7.73 5.68
CA PHE A 204 -13.36 -6.86 6.83
C PHE A 204 -14.34 -7.09 7.97
N ALA A 205 -15.64 -7.21 7.69
CA ALA A 205 -16.64 -7.53 8.69
C ALA A 205 -16.37 -8.90 9.35
N THR A 206 -15.98 -9.90 8.56
CA THR A 206 -15.64 -11.23 9.06
C THR A 206 -14.42 -11.21 9.98
N ILE A 207 -13.36 -10.50 9.57
CA ILE A 207 -12.13 -10.37 10.37
C ILE A 207 -12.43 -9.63 11.67
N ARG A 208 -13.10 -8.47 11.61
CA ARG A 208 -13.46 -7.69 12.80
C ARG A 208 -14.26 -8.54 13.80
N LYS A 209 -15.25 -9.29 13.32
CA LYS A 209 -16.05 -10.20 14.16
C LYS A 209 -15.20 -11.32 14.77
N LYS A 210 -14.29 -11.94 14.00
CA LYS A 210 -13.41 -13.02 14.46
C LYS A 210 -12.52 -12.59 15.63
N TYR A 211 -12.02 -11.36 15.60
CA TYR A 211 -11.10 -10.82 16.61
C TYR A 211 -11.77 -9.86 17.60
N ALA A 212 -13.11 -9.85 17.68
CA ALA A 212 -13.81 -9.04 18.66
C ALA A 212 -13.48 -9.53 20.09
N PRO A 213 -13.17 -8.63 21.04
CA PRO A 213 -12.96 -9.01 22.44
C PRO A 213 -14.21 -9.70 23.02
N ALA A 214 -14.01 -10.61 23.96
CA ALA A 214 -15.11 -11.21 24.70
C ALA A 214 -15.91 -10.12 25.43
N ALA A 215 -17.24 -10.26 25.47
CA ALA A 215 -18.17 -9.22 25.96
C ALA A 215 -17.92 -8.77 27.41
N THR A 216 -17.16 -9.52 28.20
CA THR A 216 -16.80 -9.22 29.60
C THR A 216 -15.83 -8.05 29.78
N GLN A 217 -15.31 -7.43 28.72
CA GLN A 217 -14.40 -6.27 28.81
C GLN A 217 -14.98 -4.95 28.24
N ALA A 218 -16.26 -4.90 27.87
CA ALA A 218 -16.82 -3.78 27.11
C ALA A 218 -17.77 -2.88 27.94
N THR A 219 -17.27 -2.23 28.99
CA THR A 219 -17.98 -1.11 29.63
C THR A 219 -17.03 0.03 29.99
N SER A 220 -16.72 0.87 29.00
CA SER A 220 -16.44 2.30 29.24
C SER A 220 -17.53 3.10 28.53
N GLY A 221 -18.30 3.86 29.30
CA GLY A 221 -19.57 4.50 28.95
C GLY A 221 -19.52 5.62 27.90
N ILE A 222 -19.06 5.31 26.69
CA ILE A 222 -19.26 6.16 25.52
C ILE A 222 -20.26 5.44 24.61
N VAL A 223 -21.43 6.06 24.43
CA VAL A 223 -22.48 5.61 23.51
C VAL A 223 -21.85 5.47 22.11
N LYS A 224 -21.66 4.22 21.66
CA LYS A 224 -21.21 3.94 20.29
C LYS A 224 -22.27 4.49 19.34
N LYS A 225 -21.95 5.53 18.57
CA LYS A 225 -22.76 5.88 17.40
C LYS A 225 -22.88 4.63 16.52
N ASN A 226 -24.11 4.20 16.27
CA ASN A 226 -24.42 3.03 15.44
C ASN A 226 -24.00 3.27 13.98
N ARG A 227 -22.70 3.07 13.67
CA ARG A 227 -22.25 2.97 12.28
C ARG A 227 -22.76 1.66 11.71
N LYS A 228 -23.27 1.70 10.47
CA LYS A 228 -23.82 0.53 9.76
C LYS A 228 -22.82 -0.62 9.68
N ASN A 229 -21.53 -0.30 9.57
CA ASN A 229 -20.46 -1.30 9.48
C ASN A 229 -19.59 -1.42 10.75
N GLY A 230 -19.80 -0.55 11.75
CA GLY A 230 -18.96 -0.51 12.96
C GLY A 230 -17.52 -0.01 12.77
N PHE A 231 -17.14 0.43 11.57
CA PHE A 231 -15.87 1.09 11.25
C PHE A 231 -16.00 1.95 9.97
N ALA A 232 -15.03 2.84 9.73
CA ALA A 232 -14.92 3.66 8.52
C ALA A 232 -13.61 3.36 7.75
N LEU A 233 -13.64 3.36 6.42
CA LEU A 233 -12.43 3.32 5.57
C LEU A 233 -12.34 4.58 4.72
N ASN A 234 -11.35 5.42 5.02
CA ASN A 234 -11.02 6.63 4.27
C ASN A 234 -9.81 6.38 3.38
N VAL A 235 -9.83 6.85 2.14
CA VAL A 235 -8.74 6.64 1.17
C VAL A 235 -8.25 7.98 0.65
N VAL A 236 -6.95 8.24 0.81
CA VAL A 236 -6.23 9.33 0.15
C VAL A 236 -5.39 8.72 -0.97
N GLN A 237 -5.78 9.00 -2.21
CA GLN A 237 -5.13 8.50 -3.41
C GLN A 237 -4.19 9.54 -4.01
N PHE A 238 -2.89 9.26 -3.99
CA PHE A 238 -1.88 10.07 -4.67
C PHE A 238 -1.82 9.75 -6.16
N MET A 239 -1.92 10.78 -6.98
CA MET A 239 -1.90 10.70 -8.43
C MET A 239 -0.76 11.58 -8.98
N PRO A 240 -0.16 11.22 -10.12
CA PRO A 240 0.79 12.09 -10.78
C PRO A 240 0.10 13.38 -11.27
N ASP A 241 0.90 14.45 -11.37
CA ASP A 241 0.43 15.78 -11.81
C ASP A 241 0.19 15.82 -13.32
N LYS A 242 1.05 15.13 -14.06
CA LYS A 242 1.00 14.96 -15.50
C LYS A 242 0.50 13.55 -15.82
N ASP A 243 0.08 13.37 -17.06
CA ASP A 243 -0.23 12.05 -17.61
C ASP A 243 0.89 11.07 -17.28
N ALA A 244 0.54 9.97 -16.61
CA ALA A 244 1.50 8.93 -16.21
C ALA A 244 1.96 8.04 -17.39
N GLY A 245 1.76 8.52 -18.62
CA GLY A 245 1.93 7.79 -19.86
C GLY A 245 1.09 6.52 -19.85
N GLU A 246 1.74 5.42 -20.23
CA GLU A 246 1.10 4.11 -20.24
C GLU A 246 0.59 3.64 -18.86
N PHE A 247 0.93 4.29 -17.74
CA PHE A 247 0.42 3.94 -16.42
C PHE A 247 -0.85 4.69 -16.02
N GLN A 248 -1.28 5.70 -16.78
CA GLN A 248 -2.41 6.56 -16.43
C GLN A 248 -3.69 5.75 -16.18
N HIS A 249 -3.95 4.77 -17.04
CA HIS A 249 -5.06 3.84 -16.94
C HIS A 249 -5.10 3.04 -15.61
N ARG A 250 -4.00 2.92 -14.85
CA ARG A 250 -4.00 2.29 -13.53
C ARG A 250 -4.61 3.21 -12.48
N TYR A 251 -4.29 4.50 -12.54
CA TYR A 251 -4.85 5.51 -11.64
C TYR A 251 -6.34 5.70 -11.92
N ASP A 252 -6.72 5.84 -13.19
CA ASP A 252 -8.10 6.08 -13.60
C ASP A 252 -9.02 4.92 -13.21
N ARG A 253 -8.57 3.67 -13.42
CA ARG A 253 -9.33 2.47 -13.01
C ARG A 253 -9.40 2.29 -11.49
N SER A 254 -8.56 2.99 -10.72
CA SER A 254 -8.55 2.89 -9.26
C SER A 254 -9.60 3.78 -8.60
N ILE A 255 -9.88 4.96 -9.17
CA ILE A 255 -10.85 5.93 -8.63
C ILE A 255 -12.23 5.30 -8.39
N PRO A 256 -12.94 4.76 -9.41
CA PRO A 256 -14.28 4.23 -9.20
C PRO A 256 -14.30 3.02 -8.26
N LYS A 257 -13.21 2.26 -8.19
CA LYS A 257 -13.08 1.11 -7.27
C LYS A 257 -12.95 1.57 -5.82
N TYR A 258 -12.13 2.59 -5.55
CA TYR A 258 -12.02 3.18 -4.23
C TYR A 258 -13.30 3.86 -3.80
N GLN A 259 -13.93 4.67 -4.66
CA GLN A 259 -15.23 5.29 -4.39
C GLN A 259 -16.29 4.24 -4.04
N ALA A 260 -16.40 3.18 -4.85
CA ALA A 260 -17.34 2.10 -4.57
C ALA A 260 -17.05 1.35 -3.26
N LEU A 261 -15.78 1.27 -2.83
CA LEU A 261 -15.36 0.65 -1.59
C LEU A 261 -15.66 1.52 -0.36
N VAL A 262 -15.25 2.79 -0.37
CA VAL A 262 -15.47 3.70 0.77
C VAL A 262 -16.95 3.97 1.00
N ASN A 263 -17.75 4.10 -0.07
CA ASN A 263 -19.22 4.23 0.02
C ASN A 263 -19.90 3.01 0.69
N ARG A 264 -19.23 1.84 0.68
CA ARG A 264 -19.72 0.63 1.33
C ARG A 264 -19.29 0.51 2.78
N LEU A 265 -18.31 1.31 3.20
CA LEU A 265 -17.56 1.25 4.45
C LEU A 265 -17.57 2.59 5.20
N ASP A 266 -18.64 3.38 5.07
CA ASP A 266 -18.89 4.61 5.81
C ASP A 266 -17.69 5.59 5.87
N GLY A 267 -16.95 5.73 4.76
CA GLY A 267 -15.80 6.64 4.68
C GLY A 267 -15.69 7.35 3.34
N ASP A 268 -14.63 8.13 3.18
CA ASP A 268 -14.45 9.07 2.07
C ASP A 268 -13.26 8.71 1.16
N HIS A 269 -13.31 9.17 -0.10
CA HIS A 269 -12.21 9.07 -1.04
C HIS A 269 -11.79 10.46 -1.51
N ARG A 270 -10.51 10.77 -1.33
CA ARG A 270 -9.88 12.00 -1.82
C ARG A 270 -8.75 11.66 -2.76
N THR A 271 -8.61 12.43 -3.84
CA THR A 271 -7.43 12.37 -4.72
C THR A 271 -6.54 13.58 -4.44
N ILE A 272 -5.22 13.37 -4.48
CA ILE A 272 -4.21 14.42 -4.39
C ILE A 272 -3.29 14.26 -5.59
N LYS A 273 -3.25 15.27 -6.46
CA LYS A 273 -2.46 15.26 -7.69
C LYS A 273 -1.15 16.02 -7.50
N GLY A 274 -0.05 15.37 -7.89
CA GLY A 274 1.25 16.02 -7.99
C GLY A 274 1.86 16.43 -6.65
N MET A 275 3.06 16.99 -6.74
CA MET A 275 3.80 17.49 -5.58
C MET A 275 3.17 18.72 -4.95
N GLU A 276 2.60 19.62 -5.75
CA GLU A 276 1.92 20.82 -5.24
C GLU A 276 0.61 20.47 -4.54
N GLY A 277 -0.13 19.46 -5.02
CA GLY A 277 -1.27 18.92 -4.30
C GLY A 277 -0.87 18.35 -2.94
N ILE A 278 0.27 17.64 -2.86
CA ILE A 278 0.79 17.14 -1.59
C ILE A 278 1.14 18.31 -0.66
N LYS A 279 1.94 19.27 -1.11
CA LYS A 279 2.33 20.44 -0.29
C LYS A 279 1.11 21.22 0.24
N SER A 280 0.13 21.50 -0.63
CA SER A 280 -1.09 22.23 -0.25
C SER A 280 -1.97 21.44 0.72
N SER A 281 -1.98 20.10 0.63
CA SER A 281 -2.73 19.26 1.56
C SER A 281 -2.11 19.14 2.96
N VAL A 282 -0.83 19.49 3.09
CA VAL A 282 0.02 19.37 4.30
C VAL A 282 0.14 20.73 5.03
N GLY A 283 -0.57 21.77 4.57
CA GLY A 283 -0.42 23.16 5.03
C GLY A 283 -1.62 23.76 5.74
N HIS A 284 -2.61 22.95 6.16
CA HIS A 284 -3.84 23.40 6.81
C HIS A 284 -4.03 22.71 8.16
#